data_AF-A0A0A1XM17-F1
#
_entry.id   AF-A0A0A1XM17-F1
#
_cell.length_a   1.000
_cell.length_b   1.000
_cell.length_c   1.000
_cell.angle_alpha   90.00
_cell.angle_beta   90.00
_cell.angle_gamma   90.00
#
_symmetry.space_group_name_H-M   'P 1'
#
loop_
_entity.id
_entity.type
_entity.pdbx_description
1 polymer ?
#
loop_
_entity_poly.entity_id
_entity_poly.type
_entity_poly.pdbx_seq_one_letter_code
_entity_poly.pdbx_strand_id
1 'polypeptide(L)'
;MSQNRAVSSKNPNLDEMSSDFLYHLAVNIPDTKNPVEIKRQYGHIKVVCLGGKDSRMQELAKYIHFNVYDGNSGSDYERNLFEEGHRYAGFMVGCVLCVSHGVGSSTMSVVLHELIKLVRYAECVDPLFIRIGTSGGLGIRPGTVVVANKGYNGLLRSEYELAILGKRVARPALFDERLRRDLIACTEAADAEEQNAWSIIEGNTMGTDCFYEGAHILYYLK
;
A
#
# COMPACT_ATOMS: atom_id res chain seq x y z
N MET A 1 -10.33 4.37 -17.85
CA MET A 1 -9.40 3.24 -17.60
C MET A 1 -8.57 3.03 -18.85
N SER A 2 -7.24 3.06 -18.73
CA SER A 2 -6.33 2.71 -19.84
C SER A 2 -6.43 1.21 -20.07
N GLN A 3 -6.87 0.79 -21.24
CA GLN A 3 -6.86 -0.63 -21.59
C GLN A 3 -5.39 -1.10 -21.68
N ASN A 4 -4.99 -2.06 -20.84
CA ASN A 4 -3.72 -2.80 -20.88
C ASN A 4 -2.42 -2.05 -20.50
N ARG A 5 -2.28 -1.58 -19.25
CA ARG A 5 -0.93 -1.36 -18.67
C ARG A 5 -0.58 -2.49 -17.70
N ALA A 6 0.32 -3.37 -18.14
CA ALA A 6 0.99 -4.31 -17.26
C ALA A 6 1.98 -3.56 -16.34
N VAL A 7 2.17 -4.07 -15.13
CA VAL A 7 3.08 -3.46 -14.14
C VAL A 7 4.53 -3.55 -14.64
N SER A 8 5.09 -2.41 -15.04
CA SER A 8 6.48 -2.29 -15.50
C SER A 8 7.43 -2.20 -14.30
N SER A 9 8.38 -3.14 -14.18
CA SER A 9 9.49 -3.03 -13.24
C SER A 9 10.68 -2.36 -13.94
N LYS A 10 11.45 -1.56 -13.18
CA LYS A 10 12.69 -0.94 -13.69
C LYS A 10 13.93 -1.85 -13.53
N ASN A 11 13.75 -3.12 -13.19
CA ASN A 11 14.84 -4.06 -13.00
C ASN A 11 14.91 -5.06 -14.18
N PRO A 12 15.85 -4.88 -15.13
CA PRO A 12 15.95 -5.76 -16.29
C PRO A 12 16.29 -7.21 -15.91
N ASN A 13 16.97 -7.42 -14.78
CA ASN A 13 17.37 -8.76 -14.34
C ASN A 13 16.17 -9.66 -14.00
N LEU A 14 15.00 -9.09 -13.65
CA LEU A 14 13.80 -9.89 -13.38
C LEU A 14 13.31 -10.64 -14.62
N ASP A 15 13.59 -10.12 -15.81
CA ASP A 15 13.20 -10.73 -17.08
C ASP A 15 14.14 -11.88 -17.47
N GLU A 16 15.28 -12.05 -16.79
CA GLU A 16 16.23 -13.13 -17.03
C GLU A 16 16.09 -14.27 -16.01
N MET A 17 15.46 -14.02 -14.87
CA MET A 17 15.27 -15.03 -13.83
C MET A 17 14.36 -16.17 -14.32
N SER A 18 14.74 -17.43 -14.06
CA SER A 18 13.90 -18.61 -14.33
C SER A 18 12.88 -18.87 -13.22
N SER A 19 13.24 -18.59 -11.97
CA SER A 19 12.39 -18.67 -10.79
C SER A 19 12.63 -17.47 -9.88
N ASP A 20 11.68 -17.16 -9.00
CA ASP A 20 11.84 -16.13 -7.96
C ASP A 20 11.15 -16.57 -6.67
N PHE A 21 11.66 -16.12 -5.53
CA PHE A 21 11.06 -16.36 -4.23
C PHE A 21 10.85 -15.02 -3.53
N LEU A 22 9.58 -14.67 -3.32
CA LEU A 22 9.21 -13.48 -2.55
C LEU A 22 9.37 -13.82 -1.08
N TYR A 23 10.58 -13.64 -0.57
CA TYR A 23 11.03 -14.20 0.69
C TYR A 23 10.19 -13.77 1.89
N HIS A 24 9.86 -12.48 2.00
CA HIS A 24 9.15 -11.95 3.15
C HIS A 24 7.64 -12.22 3.08
N LEU A 25 7.11 -12.45 1.88
CA LEU A 25 5.75 -12.93 1.64
C LEU A 25 5.62 -14.46 1.66
N ALA A 26 6.74 -15.19 1.66
CA ALA A 26 6.81 -16.64 1.46
C ALA A 26 6.07 -17.15 0.20
N VAL A 27 6.15 -16.42 -0.90
CA VAL A 27 5.54 -16.83 -2.18
C VAL A 27 6.61 -17.36 -3.13
N ASN A 28 6.47 -18.63 -3.51
CA ASN A 28 7.34 -19.27 -4.49
C ASN A 28 6.81 -19.12 -5.92
N ILE A 29 7.69 -18.69 -6.83
CA ILE A 29 7.42 -18.53 -8.25
C ILE A 29 8.39 -19.45 -9.00
N PRO A 30 8.06 -20.74 -9.15
CA PRO A 30 8.99 -21.74 -9.65
C PRO A 30 9.35 -21.54 -11.13
N ASP A 31 8.47 -20.92 -11.91
CA ASP A 31 8.70 -20.59 -13.31
C ASP A 31 8.15 -19.19 -13.61
N THR A 32 9.05 -18.20 -13.77
CA THR A 32 8.64 -16.82 -14.06
C THR A 32 8.16 -16.62 -15.50
N LYS A 33 8.41 -17.59 -16.39
CA LYS A 33 7.99 -17.56 -17.81
C LYS A 33 6.63 -18.18 -18.02
N ASN A 34 6.13 -18.91 -17.03
CA ASN A 34 4.80 -19.51 -17.05
C ASN A 34 3.91 -18.92 -15.94
N PRO A 35 3.14 -17.86 -16.24
CA PRO A 35 2.36 -17.15 -15.24
C PRO A 35 1.08 -17.89 -14.83
N VAL A 36 0.74 -19.06 -15.39
CA VAL A 36 -0.58 -19.70 -15.26
C VAL A 36 -1.01 -19.85 -13.79
N GLU A 37 -0.13 -20.35 -12.93
CA GLU A 37 -0.43 -20.59 -11.52
C GLU A 37 -0.54 -19.29 -10.71
N ILE A 38 0.47 -18.44 -10.81
CA ILE A 38 0.51 -17.17 -10.08
C ILE A 38 -0.61 -16.22 -10.53
N LYS A 39 -0.96 -16.21 -11.81
CA LYS A 39 -2.08 -15.45 -12.37
C LYS A 39 -3.42 -16.00 -11.93
N ARG A 40 -3.59 -17.33 -11.83
CA ARG A 40 -4.80 -17.94 -11.26
C ARG A 40 -5.01 -17.48 -9.82
N GLN A 41 -3.95 -17.41 -9.04
CA GLN A 41 -4.03 -17.07 -7.62
C GLN A 41 -4.15 -15.56 -7.36
N TYR A 42 -3.48 -14.71 -8.15
CA TYR A 42 -3.34 -13.27 -7.83
C TYR A 42 -3.70 -12.32 -8.97
N GLY A 43 -3.92 -12.82 -10.20
CA GLY A 43 -4.11 -11.97 -11.39
C GLY A 43 -5.41 -11.14 -11.40
N HIS A 44 -6.34 -11.47 -10.50
CA HIS A 44 -7.59 -10.74 -10.31
C HIS A 44 -7.47 -9.53 -9.37
N ILE A 45 -6.30 -9.31 -8.75
CA ILE A 45 -6.06 -8.15 -7.87
C ILE A 45 -6.24 -6.85 -8.67
N LYS A 46 -7.07 -5.96 -8.11
CA LYS A 46 -7.30 -4.58 -8.61
C LYS A 46 -6.85 -3.53 -7.62
N VAL A 47 -6.88 -3.83 -6.32
CA VAL A 47 -6.48 -2.90 -5.28
C VAL A 47 -5.59 -3.63 -4.27
N VAL A 48 -4.49 -2.99 -3.90
CA VAL A 48 -3.61 -3.41 -2.80
C VAL A 48 -3.68 -2.34 -1.72
N CYS A 49 -4.26 -2.70 -0.58
CA CYS A 49 -4.33 -1.87 0.61
C CYS A 49 -3.17 -2.20 1.55
N LEU A 50 -2.41 -1.19 1.96
CA LEU A 50 -1.25 -1.32 2.85
C LEU A 50 -1.53 -0.63 4.19
N GLY A 51 -1.21 -1.28 5.31
CA GLY A 51 -1.29 -0.66 6.63
C GLY A 51 -0.31 -1.25 7.65
N GLY A 52 -0.20 -0.61 8.82
CA GLY A 52 0.91 -0.91 9.72
C GLY A 52 0.82 -2.24 10.47
N LYS A 53 -0.37 -2.61 10.97
CA LYS A 53 -0.57 -3.76 11.86
C LYS A 53 -1.37 -4.85 11.15
N ASP A 54 -0.99 -6.10 11.38
CA ASP A 54 -1.65 -7.29 10.83
C ASP A 54 -3.15 -7.30 11.16
N SER A 55 -3.49 -7.15 12.44
CA SER A 55 -4.88 -7.09 12.89
C SER A 55 -5.69 -5.98 12.23
N ARG A 56 -5.08 -4.81 11.98
CA ARG A 56 -5.76 -3.71 11.27
C ARG A 56 -6.08 -4.09 9.82
N MET A 57 -5.19 -4.83 9.16
CA MET A 57 -5.40 -5.27 7.79
C MET A 57 -6.40 -6.41 7.69
N GLN A 58 -6.45 -7.28 8.68
CA GLN A 58 -7.51 -8.30 8.79
C GLN A 58 -8.88 -7.66 9.02
N GLU A 59 -8.98 -6.69 9.93
CA GLU A 59 -10.22 -5.95 10.16
C GLU A 59 -10.66 -5.15 8.93
N LEU A 60 -9.71 -4.58 8.17
CA LEU A 60 -10.03 -3.95 6.89
C LEU A 60 -10.60 -4.98 5.89
N ALA A 61 -9.97 -6.15 5.78
CA ALA A 61 -10.44 -7.21 4.88
C ALA A 61 -11.86 -7.68 5.27
N LYS A 62 -12.10 -7.87 6.56
CA LYS A 62 -13.42 -8.17 7.13
C LYS A 62 -14.45 -7.08 6.82
N TYR A 63 -14.08 -5.82 7.02
CA TYR A 63 -14.95 -4.68 6.72
C TYR A 63 -15.36 -4.67 5.24
N ILE A 64 -14.39 -4.84 4.33
CA ILE A 64 -14.65 -4.89 2.88
C ILE A 64 -15.53 -6.10 2.55
N HIS A 65 -15.28 -7.26 3.15
CA HIS A 65 -16.07 -8.47 2.92
C HIS A 65 -17.56 -8.25 3.20
N PHE A 66 -17.89 -7.64 4.35
CA PHE A 66 -19.28 -7.45 4.74
C PHE A 66 -19.94 -6.20 4.13
N ASN A 67 -19.21 -5.09 3.99
CA ASN A 67 -19.81 -3.81 3.58
C ASN A 67 -19.68 -3.51 2.09
N VAL A 68 -18.77 -4.17 1.37
CA VAL A 68 -18.59 -3.97 -0.09
C VAL A 68 -19.07 -5.19 -0.87
N TYR A 69 -18.90 -6.39 -0.32
CA TYR A 69 -19.28 -7.63 -0.98
C TYR A 69 -20.53 -8.30 -0.38
N ASP A 70 -21.20 -7.70 0.61
CA ASP A 70 -22.36 -8.27 1.31
C ASP A 70 -22.12 -9.71 1.80
N GLY A 71 -20.89 -10.01 2.25
CA GLY A 71 -20.48 -11.34 2.69
C GLY A 71 -20.13 -12.32 1.56
N ASN A 72 -20.22 -11.91 0.29
CA ASN A 72 -20.08 -12.78 -0.87
C ASN A 72 -18.81 -12.51 -1.70
N SER A 73 -17.70 -12.18 -1.03
CA SER A 73 -16.44 -11.84 -1.72
C SER A 73 -15.80 -13.01 -2.49
N GLY A 74 -16.21 -14.25 -2.22
CA GLY A 74 -15.59 -15.46 -2.79
C GLY A 74 -14.18 -15.76 -2.26
N SER A 75 -13.73 -15.07 -1.21
CA SER A 75 -12.43 -15.23 -0.58
C SER A 75 -12.57 -15.59 0.90
N ASP A 76 -11.60 -16.35 1.40
CA ASP A 76 -11.40 -16.55 2.84
C ASP A 76 -10.56 -15.38 3.37
N TYR A 77 -11.23 -14.34 3.88
CA TYR A 77 -10.57 -13.13 4.38
C TYR A 77 -9.86 -13.36 5.72
N GLU A 78 -10.14 -14.46 6.42
CA GLU A 78 -9.50 -14.78 7.70
C GLU A 78 -8.14 -15.45 7.51
N ARG A 79 -7.98 -16.17 6.39
CA ARG A 79 -6.71 -16.80 6.03
C ARG A 79 -5.62 -15.77 5.74
N ASN A 80 -4.55 -15.83 6.54
CA ASN A 80 -3.31 -15.11 6.24
C ASN A 80 -2.53 -15.83 5.12
N LEU A 81 -2.45 -15.20 3.95
CA LEU A 81 -1.75 -15.74 2.78
C LEU A 81 -0.23 -15.78 2.94
N PHE A 82 0.33 -15.00 3.85
CA PHE A 82 1.78 -14.81 4.01
C PHE A 82 2.29 -15.26 5.39
N GLU A 83 1.51 -16.12 6.07
CA GLU A 83 1.81 -16.61 7.43
C GLU A 83 3.21 -17.23 7.56
N GLU A 84 3.58 -18.07 6.60
CA GLU A 84 4.90 -18.73 6.51
C GLU A 84 6.07 -17.75 6.37
N GLY A 85 5.80 -16.52 5.92
CA GLY A 85 6.83 -15.48 5.81
C GLY A 85 7.20 -14.89 7.17
N HIS A 86 6.31 -14.99 8.18
CA HIS A 86 6.49 -14.47 9.54
C HIS A 86 6.85 -12.96 9.65
N ARG A 87 6.73 -12.19 8.57
CA ARG A 87 7.12 -10.76 8.51
C ARG A 87 5.93 -9.84 8.25
N TYR A 88 5.02 -10.27 7.39
CA TYR A 88 3.85 -9.51 6.97
C TYR A 88 2.64 -10.44 6.94
N ALA A 89 1.46 -9.87 7.16
CA ALA A 89 0.19 -10.56 6.99
C ALA A 89 -0.50 -10.07 5.72
N GLY A 90 -1.15 -10.98 4.99
CA GLY A 90 -1.88 -10.67 3.77
C GLY A 90 -3.24 -11.35 3.75
N PHE A 91 -4.29 -10.58 3.50
CA PHE A 91 -5.68 -11.04 3.48
C PHE A 91 -6.32 -10.66 2.16
N MET A 92 -6.88 -11.63 1.46
CA MET A 92 -7.53 -11.42 0.16
C MET A 92 -9.04 -11.38 0.35
N VAL A 93 -9.68 -10.38 -0.26
CA VAL A 93 -11.13 -10.19 -0.23
C VAL A 93 -11.61 -9.71 -1.60
N GLY A 94 -12.21 -10.61 -2.38
CA GLY A 94 -12.59 -10.33 -3.76
C GLY A 94 -11.39 -9.93 -4.60
N CYS A 95 -11.37 -8.71 -5.13
CA CYS A 95 -10.24 -8.17 -5.89
C CYS A 95 -9.30 -7.26 -5.08
N VAL A 96 -9.45 -7.21 -3.75
CA VAL A 96 -8.65 -6.39 -2.84
C VAL A 96 -7.69 -7.27 -2.05
N LEU A 97 -6.41 -6.92 -2.05
CA LEU A 97 -5.38 -7.53 -1.22
C LEU A 97 -4.99 -6.56 -0.09
N CYS A 98 -5.26 -6.93 1.15
CA CYS A 98 -4.92 -6.16 2.35
C CYS A 98 -3.63 -6.69 2.97
N VAL A 99 -2.56 -5.90 3.00
CA VAL A 99 -1.22 -6.34 3.43
C VAL A 99 -0.66 -5.44 4.53
N SER A 100 -0.12 -6.05 5.58
CA SER A 100 0.59 -5.31 6.62
C SER A 100 2.01 -4.95 6.18
N HIS A 101 2.57 -3.87 6.72
CA HIS A 101 3.91 -3.42 6.36
C HIS A 101 4.77 -2.98 7.56
N GLY A 102 4.30 -3.19 8.79
CA GLY A 102 5.00 -2.77 10.00
C GLY A 102 5.13 -1.25 10.16
N VAL A 103 6.25 -0.80 10.73
CA VAL A 103 6.50 0.62 11.03
C VAL A 103 7.79 1.07 10.34
N GLY A 104 7.70 2.20 9.65
CA GLY A 104 8.84 2.84 9.00
C GLY A 104 8.94 2.57 7.50
N SER A 105 9.75 3.39 6.84
CA SER A 105 10.00 3.36 5.39
C SER A 105 10.70 2.07 4.95
N SER A 106 11.64 1.57 5.76
CA SER A 106 12.41 0.35 5.48
C SER A 106 11.52 -0.90 5.36
N THR A 107 10.69 -1.17 6.38
CA THR A 107 9.80 -2.35 6.35
C THR A 107 8.74 -2.23 5.27
N MET A 108 8.23 -1.02 5.01
CA MET A 108 7.30 -0.78 3.91
C MET A 108 7.94 -0.99 2.53
N SER A 109 9.19 -0.57 2.35
CA SER A 109 9.90 -0.72 1.08
C SER A 109 10.09 -2.20 0.71
N VAL A 110 10.45 -3.05 1.67
CA VAL A 110 10.62 -4.50 1.46
C VAL A 110 9.34 -5.13 0.91
N VAL A 111 8.21 -4.95 1.62
CA VAL A 111 6.94 -5.54 1.19
C VAL A 111 6.45 -4.92 -0.12
N LEU A 112 6.65 -3.61 -0.34
CA LEU A 112 6.26 -2.97 -1.58
C LEU A 112 7.05 -3.53 -2.79
N HIS A 113 8.34 -3.80 -2.62
CA HIS A 113 9.15 -4.44 -3.65
C HIS A 113 8.63 -5.84 -4.00
N GLU A 114 8.31 -6.67 -3.01
CA GLU A 114 7.78 -8.00 -3.25
C GLU A 114 6.36 -7.99 -3.82
N LEU A 115 5.49 -7.09 -3.36
CA LEU A 115 4.15 -6.94 -3.91
C LEU A 115 4.16 -6.45 -5.36
N ILE A 116 5.04 -5.52 -5.73
CA ILE A 116 5.20 -5.08 -7.13
C ILE A 116 5.65 -6.25 -8.01
N LYS A 117 6.57 -7.11 -7.52
CA LYS A 117 6.94 -8.34 -8.22
C LYS A 117 5.75 -9.30 -8.33
N LEU A 118 5.02 -9.53 -7.24
CA LEU A 118 3.84 -10.41 -7.21
C LEU A 118 2.81 -10.01 -8.26
N VAL A 119 2.38 -8.74 -8.28
CA VAL A 119 1.36 -8.27 -9.23
C VAL A 119 1.88 -8.25 -10.68
N ARG A 120 3.19 -8.10 -10.88
CA ARG A 120 3.84 -8.23 -12.20
C ARG A 120 3.79 -9.68 -12.68
N TYR A 121 4.28 -10.64 -11.88
CA TYR A 121 4.29 -12.04 -12.25
C TYR A 121 2.88 -12.62 -12.41
N ALA A 122 1.92 -12.13 -11.61
CA ALA A 122 0.52 -12.48 -11.75
C ALA A 122 -0.20 -11.80 -12.93
N GLU A 123 0.51 -10.96 -13.71
CA GLU A 123 -0.05 -10.19 -14.82
C GLU A 123 -1.29 -9.36 -14.44
N CYS A 124 -1.29 -8.78 -13.24
CA CYS A 124 -2.35 -7.87 -12.81
C CYS A 124 -2.41 -6.66 -13.75
N VAL A 125 -3.63 -6.25 -14.10
CA VAL A 125 -3.87 -5.12 -15.00
C VAL A 125 -4.20 -3.89 -14.18
N ASP A 126 -3.29 -2.90 -14.22
CA ASP A 126 -3.41 -1.58 -13.58
C ASP A 126 -3.84 -1.62 -12.09
N PRO A 127 -3.16 -2.41 -11.21
CA PRO A 127 -3.52 -2.48 -9.81
C PRO A 127 -3.23 -1.15 -9.09
N LEU A 128 -4.18 -0.70 -8.27
CA LEU A 128 -4.04 0.49 -7.42
C LEU A 128 -3.37 0.13 -6.10
N PHE A 129 -2.45 0.96 -5.62
CA PHE A 129 -1.81 0.81 -4.32
C PHE A 129 -2.23 1.96 -3.40
N ILE A 130 -2.85 1.62 -2.27
CA ILE A 130 -3.37 2.59 -1.29
C ILE A 130 -2.78 2.26 0.08
N ARG A 131 -2.15 3.25 0.73
CA ARG A 131 -1.73 3.12 2.14
C ARG A 131 -2.78 3.74 3.05
N ILE A 132 -3.25 2.99 4.02
CA ILE A 132 -4.16 3.44 5.07
C ILE A 132 -3.41 3.40 6.40
N GLY A 133 -3.39 4.53 7.11
CA GLY A 133 -2.57 4.66 8.30
C GLY A 133 -3.00 5.80 9.20
N THR A 134 -2.32 5.88 10.34
CA THR A 134 -2.46 6.96 11.32
C THR A 134 -1.34 7.97 11.12
N SER A 135 -1.59 9.22 11.48
CA SER A 135 -0.60 10.30 11.41
C SER A 135 -0.87 11.36 12.48
N GLY A 136 0.13 12.20 12.75
CA GLY A 136 -0.03 13.41 13.54
C GLY A 136 -0.44 14.57 12.62
N GLY A 137 -1.58 15.20 12.89
CA GLY A 137 -2.05 16.36 12.15
C GLY A 137 -1.42 17.66 12.65
N LEU A 138 -1.02 18.54 11.72
CA LEU A 138 -0.52 19.88 12.04
C LEU A 138 -1.62 20.92 11.75
N GLY A 139 -2.10 21.60 12.79
CA GLY A 139 -3.12 22.65 12.64
C GLY A 139 -4.51 22.14 12.21
N ILE A 140 -4.78 20.84 12.38
CA ILE A 140 -6.06 20.20 12.01
C ILE A 140 -6.66 19.44 13.19
N ARG A 141 -7.99 19.30 13.18
CA ARG A 141 -8.74 18.64 14.26
C ARG A 141 -8.40 17.13 14.33
N PRO A 142 -8.26 16.53 15.53
CA PRO A 142 -8.15 15.09 15.68
C PRO A 142 -9.32 14.35 14.98
N GLY A 143 -9.02 13.21 14.36
CA GLY A 143 -10.00 12.44 13.58
C GLY A 143 -10.21 12.94 12.14
N THR A 144 -9.54 14.02 11.72
CA THR A 144 -9.52 14.43 10.31
C THR A 144 -8.74 13.43 9.47
N VAL A 145 -9.30 13.02 8.34
CA VAL A 145 -8.65 12.17 7.35
C VAL A 145 -7.96 13.06 6.31
N VAL A 146 -6.70 12.77 6.00
CA VAL A 146 -5.93 13.50 5.00
C VAL A 146 -5.67 12.60 3.80
N VAL A 147 -6.14 13.02 2.63
CA VAL A 147 -5.75 12.42 1.35
C VAL A 147 -4.45 13.09 0.89
N ALA A 148 -3.38 12.31 0.79
CA ALA A 148 -2.05 12.84 0.54
C ALA A 148 -1.88 13.32 -0.90
N ASN A 149 -1.44 14.57 -1.09
CA ASN A 149 -1.09 15.14 -2.39
C ASN A 149 0.37 14.85 -2.77
N LYS A 150 1.30 15.17 -1.88
CA LYS A 150 2.73 14.87 -2.03
C LYS A 150 3.34 14.36 -0.74
N GLY A 151 4.32 13.47 -0.89
CA GLY A 151 5.21 13.06 0.19
C GLY A 151 6.37 14.03 0.34
N TYR A 152 6.76 14.29 1.58
CA TYR A 152 7.91 15.12 1.94
C TYR A 152 8.85 14.36 2.88
N ASN A 153 10.17 14.57 2.72
CA ASN A 153 11.17 14.11 3.68
C ASN A 153 11.32 15.10 4.86
N GLY A 154 12.15 14.77 5.84
CA GLY A 154 12.44 15.63 7.00
C GLY A 154 13.12 16.97 6.67
N LEU A 155 13.54 17.19 5.42
CA LEU A 155 14.07 18.47 4.93
C LEU A 155 13.01 19.31 4.21
N LEU A 156 11.74 18.92 4.29
CA LEU A 156 10.63 19.55 3.58
C LEU A 156 10.84 19.62 2.06
N ARG A 157 11.44 18.56 1.50
CA ARG A 157 11.54 18.37 0.06
C ARG A 157 10.65 17.22 -0.39
N SER A 158 9.99 17.38 -1.54
CA SER A 158 9.09 16.36 -2.09
C SER A 158 9.85 15.26 -2.83
N GLU A 159 10.74 14.60 -2.10
CA GLU A 159 11.64 13.57 -2.60
C GLU A 159 11.81 12.45 -1.57
N TYR A 160 11.96 11.23 -2.08
CA TYR A 160 12.40 10.07 -1.33
C TYR A 160 13.87 9.82 -1.66
N GLU A 161 14.71 9.78 -0.63
CA GLU A 161 16.16 9.67 -0.79
C GLU A 161 16.68 8.36 -0.21
N LEU A 162 17.59 7.73 -0.94
CA LEU A 162 18.20 6.47 -0.52
C LEU A 162 19.66 6.43 -0.96
N ALA A 163 20.52 5.79 -0.15
CA ALA A 163 21.88 5.48 -0.53
C ALA A 163 21.92 4.17 -1.33
N ILE A 164 22.32 4.23 -2.60
CA ILE A 164 22.47 3.07 -3.49
C ILE A 164 23.95 2.94 -3.81
N LEU A 165 24.60 1.90 -3.28
CA LEU A 165 26.02 1.61 -3.50
C LEU A 165 26.93 2.84 -3.21
N GLY A 166 26.68 3.50 -2.07
CA GLY A 166 27.44 4.67 -1.63
C GLY A 166 27.05 6.00 -2.29
N LYS A 167 26.08 6.01 -3.21
CA LYS A 167 25.58 7.25 -3.86
C LYS A 167 24.19 7.61 -3.35
N ARG A 168 23.98 8.87 -2.99
CA ARG A 168 22.66 9.40 -2.67
C ARG A 168 21.84 9.52 -3.95
N VAL A 169 20.67 8.90 -3.96
CA VAL A 169 19.72 8.92 -5.07
C VAL A 169 18.40 9.46 -4.54
N ALA A 170 17.94 10.57 -5.12
CA ALA A 170 16.64 11.17 -4.84
C ALA A 170 15.63 10.79 -5.92
N ARG A 171 14.40 10.52 -5.52
CA ARG A 171 13.27 10.21 -6.41
C ARG A 171 12.07 11.09 -6.04
N PRO A 172 11.29 11.62 -6.99
CA PRO A 172 10.09 12.39 -6.67
C PRO A 172 9.09 11.58 -5.82
N ALA A 173 8.54 12.19 -4.78
CA ALA A 173 7.56 11.57 -3.89
C ALA A 173 6.14 12.07 -4.21
N LEU A 174 5.63 11.67 -5.38
CA LEU A 174 4.36 12.12 -5.92
C LEU A 174 3.29 11.03 -5.79
N PHE A 175 2.07 11.43 -5.44
CA PHE A 175 0.90 10.55 -5.49
C PHE A 175 0.11 10.76 -6.79
N ASP A 176 -0.59 9.71 -7.23
CA ASP A 176 -1.38 9.77 -8.46
C ASP A 176 -2.54 10.75 -8.32
N GLU A 177 -2.63 11.70 -9.25
CA GLU A 177 -3.62 12.78 -9.19
C GLU A 177 -5.04 12.29 -9.44
N ARG A 178 -5.23 11.26 -10.27
CA ARG A 178 -6.56 10.72 -10.56
C ARG A 178 -7.09 9.98 -9.36
N LEU A 179 -6.29 9.08 -8.79
CA LEU A 179 -6.65 8.34 -7.59
C LEU A 179 -6.97 9.28 -6.43
N ARG A 180 -6.19 10.35 -6.25
CA ARG A 180 -6.46 11.36 -5.22
C ARG A 180 -7.82 12.04 -5.42
N ARG A 181 -8.13 12.46 -6.64
CA ARG A 181 -9.43 13.09 -6.97
C ARG A 181 -10.59 12.11 -6.78
N ASP A 182 -10.43 10.87 -7.22
CA ASP A 182 -11.46 9.85 -7.09
C ASP A 182 -11.77 9.57 -5.61
N LEU A 183 -10.74 9.48 -4.75
CA LEU A 183 -10.90 9.32 -3.31
C LEU A 183 -11.64 10.50 -2.66
N ILE A 184 -11.34 11.74 -3.07
CA ILE A 184 -12.05 12.92 -2.55
C ILE A 184 -13.51 12.93 -3.03
N ALA A 185 -13.75 12.61 -4.30
CA ALA A 185 -15.11 12.56 -4.86
C ALA A 185 -15.98 11.48 -4.18
N CYS A 186 -15.40 10.34 -3.77
CA CYS A 186 -16.13 9.33 -3.00
C CYS A 186 -16.66 9.86 -1.65
N THR A 187 -16.07 10.93 -1.11
CA THR A 187 -16.54 11.55 0.14
C THR A 187 -17.80 12.40 -0.06
N GLU A 188 -18.02 12.87 -1.29
CA GLU A 188 -19.11 13.76 -1.68
C GLU A 188 -20.34 13.01 -2.20
N ALA A 189 -20.22 11.71 -2.50
CA ALA A 189 -21.27 10.90 -3.10
C ALA A 189 -22.17 10.16 -2.08
N ALA A 190 -23.45 10.56 -2.05
CA ALA A 190 -24.72 9.88 -1.71
C ALA A 190 -24.93 8.99 -0.46
N ASP A 191 -23.92 8.48 0.25
CA ASP A 191 -24.09 7.84 1.58
C ASP A 191 -23.63 8.76 2.73
N ALA A 192 -23.38 10.03 2.40
CA ALA A 192 -22.74 11.03 3.23
C ALA A 192 -23.65 11.71 4.27
N GLU A 193 -24.97 11.52 4.23
CA GLU A 193 -25.89 12.30 5.07
C GLU A 193 -26.06 11.77 6.50
N GLU A 194 -25.82 10.48 6.76
CA GLU A 194 -25.88 9.91 8.13
C GLU A 194 -24.51 9.46 8.69
N GLN A 195 -23.51 9.15 7.85
CA GLN A 195 -22.24 8.54 8.28
C GLN A 195 -21.00 9.48 8.19
N ASN A 196 -21.06 10.60 7.46
CA ASN A 196 -19.90 11.49 7.29
C ASN A 196 -19.78 12.58 8.37
N ALA A 197 -19.57 12.17 9.62
CA ALA A 197 -19.05 13.07 10.66
C ALA A 197 -17.54 13.39 10.49
N TRP A 198 -16.86 12.76 9.53
CA TRP A 198 -15.42 12.88 9.35
C TRP A 198 -15.06 14.06 8.45
N SER A 199 -14.13 14.89 8.92
CA SER A 199 -13.52 15.92 8.07
C SER A 199 -12.48 15.25 7.19
N ILE A 200 -12.63 15.38 5.87
CA ILE A 200 -11.68 14.85 4.89
C ILE A 200 -11.09 16.03 4.12
N ILE A 201 -9.77 16.11 4.05
CA ILE A 201 -9.05 17.20 3.39
C ILE A 201 -7.93 16.66 2.49
N GLU A 202 -7.56 17.43 1.48
CA GLU A 202 -6.32 17.21 0.75
C GLU A 202 -5.16 17.90 1.49
N GLY A 203 -4.02 17.23 1.63
CA GLY A 203 -2.85 17.79 2.29
C GLY A 203 -1.53 17.15 1.88
N ASN A 204 -0.42 17.84 2.18
CA ASN A 204 0.91 17.27 2.03
C ASN A 204 1.28 16.47 3.29
N THR A 205 2.04 15.39 3.11
CA THR A 205 2.39 14.48 4.21
C THR A 205 3.91 14.32 4.31
N MET A 206 4.45 14.52 5.51
CA MET A 206 5.86 14.30 5.80
C MET A 206 6.08 12.88 6.33
N GLY A 207 7.06 12.16 5.75
CA GLY A 207 7.57 10.90 6.26
C GLY A 207 8.86 11.12 7.05
N THR A 208 8.95 10.55 8.25
CA THR A 208 10.13 10.64 9.12
C THR A 208 10.65 9.25 9.45
N ASP A 209 11.98 9.14 9.60
CA ASP A 209 12.63 7.88 9.97
C ASP A 209 12.69 7.67 11.49
N CYS A 210 12.49 8.75 12.27
CA CYS A 210 12.38 8.71 13.73
C CYS A 210 11.07 9.35 14.19
N PHE A 211 10.29 8.60 14.96
CA PHE A 211 9.00 9.07 15.48
C PHE A 211 9.14 10.19 16.50
N TYR A 212 10.18 10.18 17.33
CA TYR A 212 10.33 11.15 18.43
C TYR A 212 11.04 12.43 17.99
N GLU A 213 12.32 12.30 17.62
CA GLU A 213 13.15 13.46 17.23
C GLU A 213 12.75 14.00 15.86
N GLY A 214 12.50 13.11 14.90
CA GLY A 214 12.15 13.49 13.52
C GLY A 214 10.76 14.13 13.39
N ALA A 215 9.82 13.80 14.27
CA ALA A 215 8.51 14.46 14.33
C ALA A 215 8.46 15.59 15.39
N HIS A 216 9.61 15.97 15.96
CA HIS A 216 9.75 17.04 16.97
C HIS A 216 8.86 16.89 18.22
N ILE A 217 8.42 15.67 18.57
CA ILE A 217 7.55 15.42 19.73
C ILE A 217 8.23 15.83 21.05
N LEU A 218 9.55 15.69 21.14
CA LEU A 218 10.32 15.97 22.36
C LEU A 218 10.55 17.46 22.64
N TYR A 219 10.37 18.36 21.66
CA TYR A 219 10.56 19.81 21.88
C TYR A 219 9.38 20.50 22.55
N TYR A 220 8.21 19.83 22.61
CA TYR A 220 7.04 20.29 23.38
C TYR A 220 7.02 19.76 24.83
N LEU A 221 8.03 19.00 25.24
CA LEU A 221 8.17 18.44 26.60
C LEU A 221 9.24 19.16 27.44
N LYS A 222 9.72 20.33 26.98
CA LYS A 222 10.55 21.27 27.76
C LYS A 222 9.76 22.55 27.98
#